data_AF-A0A537YUH1-F1
#
_entry.id   AF-A0A537YUH1-F1
#
_cell.length_a   1.000
_cell.length_b   1.000
_cell.length_c   1.000
_cell.angle_alpha   90.00
_cell.angle_beta   90.00
_cell.angle_gamma   90.00
#
_symmetry.space_group_name_H-M   'P 1'
#
loop_
_entity.id
_entity.type
_entity.pdbx_description
1 polymer ?
#
loop_
_entity_poly.entity_id
_entity_poly.type
_entity_poly.pdbx_seq_one_letter_code
_entity_poly.pdbx_strand_id
1 'polypeptide(L)'
;MSKADGAAAILWVGATFYALFGGADFGGGFWDLVAGWDEKGQRPRDVIQRSLTPVWEANHVWLIFVLVVLWTAFPSAFSAIFTTLYVPIALAALGIVLRGAGFAFRKSIVGLRERRAMGATFAISSVLTPFFMGTVVGAIAAGNVPAEGNGDAFSSWIQPLPLLIGAMFVASGAYLAAVFLVGDARRGDHEMESYFERRALGAAVVAGAFAVAGLFALHSEARYVFDRLTEQGLPLVVLSLFCGAALLIVLVRGGRRLLRPLAAGAVIAVVWGWGVAQFPYLLPTSLRIDQAAAPDATMTIVFIVFAIAAVVVLPSLGLLYTLAQRDLLESEH
;
A
#
# COMPACT_ATOMS: atom_id res chain seq x y z
N MET A 1 12.03 -13.91 21.54
CA MET A 1 10.96 -13.05 21.01
C MET A 1 9.78 -13.15 21.95
N SER A 2 9.30 -12.01 22.46
CA SER A 2 8.08 -11.97 23.26
C SER A 2 6.84 -12.24 22.40
N LYS A 3 5.70 -12.57 23.02
CA LYS A 3 4.41 -12.65 22.30
C LYS A 3 4.07 -11.31 21.63
N ALA A 4 4.42 -10.18 22.25
CA ALA A 4 4.22 -8.86 21.69
C ALA A 4 5.05 -8.65 20.41
N ASP A 5 6.33 -9.06 20.39
CA ASP A 5 7.16 -8.98 19.19
C ASP A 5 6.59 -9.84 18.05
N GLY A 6 6.07 -11.03 18.38
CA GLY A 6 5.41 -11.90 17.42
C GLY A 6 4.12 -11.29 16.84
N ALA A 7 3.31 -10.64 17.68
CA ALA A 7 2.10 -9.95 17.23
C ALA A 7 2.44 -8.73 16.36
N ALA A 8 3.49 -7.98 16.72
CA ALA A 8 3.98 -6.87 15.90
C ALA A 8 4.51 -7.35 14.54
N ALA A 9 5.19 -8.51 14.49
CA ALA A 9 5.61 -9.11 13.22
C ALA A 9 4.42 -9.52 12.34
N ILE A 10 3.36 -10.09 12.92
CA ILE A 10 2.12 -10.41 12.20
C ILE A 10 1.47 -9.15 11.63
N LEU A 11 1.38 -8.09 12.42
CA LEU A 11 0.87 -6.79 12.00
C LEU A 11 1.69 -6.26 10.81
N TRP A 12 3.02 -6.36 10.88
CA TRP A 12 3.92 -5.92 9.82
C TRP A 12 3.79 -6.70 8.52
N VAL A 13 3.61 -8.02 8.62
CA VAL A 13 3.34 -8.88 7.47
C VAL A 13 2.02 -8.49 6.80
N GLY A 14 0.96 -8.25 7.60
CA GLY A 14 -0.32 -7.76 7.08
C GLY A 14 -0.19 -6.41 6.36
N ALA A 15 0.53 -5.47 6.96
CA ALA A 15 0.80 -4.16 6.36
C ALA A 15 1.61 -4.29 5.06
N THR A 16 2.58 -5.21 5.01
CA THR A 16 3.37 -5.51 3.81
C THR A 16 2.48 -6.05 2.69
N PHE A 17 1.60 -7.00 2.97
CA PHE A 17 0.67 -7.52 1.96
C PHE A 17 -0.30 -6.45 1.46
N TYR A 18 -0.81 -5.61 2.35
CA TYR A 18 -1.65 -4.50 1.93
C TYR A 18 -0.89 -3.48 1.06
N ALA A 19 0.35 -3.15 1.42
CA ALA A 19 1.19 -2.25 0.62
C ALA A 19 1.50 -2.82 -0.77
N LEU A 20 1.68 -4.14 -0.90
CA LEU A 20 1.94 -4.80 -2.18
C LEU A 20 0.67 -4.93 -3.03
N PHE A 21 -0.34 -5.63 -2.51
CA PHE A 21 -1.51 -5.97 -3.30
C PHE A 21 -2.49 -4.79 -3.38
N GLY A 22 -2.76 -4.14 -2.25
CA GLY A 22 -3.53 -2.91 -2.21
C GLY A 22 -2.84 -1.77 -2.97
N GLY A 23 -1.52 -1.63 -2.84
CA GLY A 23 -0.76 -0.62 -3.58
C GLY A 23 -0.87 -0.75 -5.10
N ALA A 24 -0.74 -1.97 -5.63
CA ALA A 24 -0.93 -2.23 -7.06
C ALA A 24 -2.37 -1.92 -7.52
N ASP A 25 -3.36 -2.21 -6.67
CA ASP A 25 -4.76 -1.91 -6.94
C ASP A 25 -5.03 -0.38 -6.95
N PHE A 26 -4.59 0.37 -5.94
CA PHE A 26 -4.71 1.84 -5.95
C PHE A 26 -3.94 2.50 -7.10
N GLY A 27 -2.73 2.02 -7.40
CA GLY A 27 -1.96 2.51 -8.54
C GLY A 27 -2.62 2.24 -9.88
N GLY A 28 -3.40 1.17 -9.99
CA GLY A 28 -4.24 0.91 -11.14
C GLY A 28 -5.28 2.00 -11.39
N GLY A 29 -5.96 2.44 -10.32
CA GLY A 29 -6.89 3.57 -10.40
C GLY A 29 -6.21 4.90 -10.73
N PHE A 30 -4.95 5.10 -10.31
CA PHE A 30 -4.14 6.23 -10.78
C PHE A 30 -3.89 6.16 -12.29
N TRP A 31 -3.57 4.99 -12.84
CA TRP A 31 -3.38 4.84 -14.29
C TRP A 31 -4.70 4.93 -15.06
N ASP A 32 -5.82 4.49 -14.48
CA ASP A 32 -7.18 4.70 -15.02
C ASP A 32 -7.48 6.21 -15.16
N LEU A 33 -7.08 7.01 -14.16
CA LEU A 33 -7.20 8.48 -14.20
C LEU A 33 -6.35 9.10 -15.32
N VAL A 34 -5.07 8.72 -15.39
CA VAL A 34 -4.09 9.29 -16.32
C VAL A 34 -4.34 8.84 -17.76
N ALA A 35 -4.95 7.68 -17.97
CA ALA A 35 -5.36 7.22 -19.30
C ALA A 35 -6.40 8.15 -19.94
N GLY A 36 -7.15 8.92 -19.14
CA GLY A 36 -8.13 9.87 -19.62
C GLY A 36 -9.46 9.24 -20.04
N TRP A 37 -10.42 10.11 -20.36
CA TRP A 37 -11.81 9.73 -20.66
C TRP A 37 -12.13 9.72 -22.16
N ASP A 38 -11.12 9.89 -23.01
CA ASP A 38 -11.23 9.86 -24.46
C ASP A 38 -11.22 8.42 -25.01
N GLU A 39 -11.42 8.27 -26.32
CA GLU A 39 -11.40 6.96 -26.98
C GLU A 39 -10.03 6.28 -26.88
N LYS A 40 -8.95 7.07 -26.90
CA LYS A 40 -7.57 6.57 -26.75
C LYS A 40 -7.33 5.96 -25.37
N GLY A 41 -7.97 6.49 -24.34
CA GLY A 41 -7.93 5.97 -22.98
C GLY A 41 -8.76 4.71 -22.74
N GLN A 42 -9.66 4.29 -23.65
CA GLN A 42 -10.48 3.09 -23.43
C GLN A 42 -9.63 1.82 -23.35
N ARG A 43 -8.75 1.59 -24.32
CA ARG A 43 -7.87 0.42 -24.40
C ARG A 43 -7.04 0.20 -23.12
N PRO A 44 -6.29 1.20 -22.59
CA PRO A 44 -5.56 1.04 -21.33
C PRO A 44 -6.48 0.73 -20.14
N ARG A 45 -7.66 1.35 -20.06
CA ARG A 45 -8.60 1.15 -18.96
C ARG A 45 -9.20 -0.26 -18.95
N ASP A 46 -9.45 -0.84 -20.12
CA ASP A 46 -9.94 -2.21 -20.23
C ASP A 46 -8.90 -3.22 -19.71
N VAL A 47 -7.61 -3.01 -20.05
CA VAL A 47 -6.51 -3.83 -19.52
C VAL A 47 -6.40 -3.68 -18.00
N ILE A 48 -6.46 -2.45 -17.49
CA ILE A 48 -6.41 -2.16 -16.05
C ILE A 48 -7.57 -2.85 -15.33
N GLN A 49 -8.79 -2.73 -15.85
CA GLN A 49 -9.98 -3.32 -15.25
C GLN A 49 -9.87 -4.84 -15.20
N ARG A 50 -9.57 -5.50 -16.32
CA ARG A 50 -9.42 -6.97 -16.37
C ARG A 50 -8.37 -7.48 -15.39
N SER A 51 -7.29 -6.71 -15.20
CA SER A 51 -6.15 -7.10 -14.36
C SER A 51 -6.44 -6.94 -12.86
N LEU A 52 -7.26 -5.96 -12.48
CA LEU A 52 -7.41 -5.54 -11.07
C LEU A 52 -8.73 -5.96 -10.43
N THR A 53 -9.80 -6.14 -11.21
CA THR A 53 -11.13 -6.48 -10.67
C THR A 53 -11.12 -7.73 -9.77
N PRO A 54 -10.46 -8.86 -10.11
CA PRO A 54 -10.45 -10.04 -9.23
C PRO A 54 -9.74 -9.82 -7.90
N VAL A 55 -8.90 -8.78 -7.81
CA VAL A 55 -7.92 -8.61 -6.74
C VAL A 55 -8.37 -7.57 -5.72
N TRP A 56 -9.19 -6.60 -6.14
CA TRP A 56 -9.68 -5.50 -5.29
C TRP A 56 -10.37 -5.99 -4.02
N GLU A 57 -11.32 -6.92 -4.14
CA GLU A 57 -12.09 -7.44 -2.99
C GLU A 57 -11.17 -8.14 -1.99
N ALA A 58 -10.25 -8.96 -2.49
CA ALA A 58 -9.26 -9.66 -1.68
C ALA A 58 -8.31 -8.70 -0.92
N ASN A 59 -8.00 -7.54 -1.50
CA ASN A 59 -7.02 -6.63 -0.91
C ASN A 59 -7.50 -5.94 0.36
N HIS A 60 -8.80 -5.69 0.50
CA HIS A 60 -9.37 -5.04 1.68
C HIS A 60 -9.29 -5.94 2.92
N VAL A 61 -9.23 -7.26 2.74
CA VAL A 61 -9.02 -8.22 3.84
C VAL A 61 -7.75 -7.90 4.61
N TRP A 62 -6.66 -7.51 3.92
CA TRP A 62 -5.40 -7.16 4.58
C TRP A 62 -5.49 -5.91 5.42
N LEU A 63 -6.19 -4.87 4.95
CA LEU A 63 -6.39 -3.64 5.71
C LEU A 63 -7.19 -3.91 6.98
N ILE A 64 -8.33 -4.59 6.85
CA ILE A 64 -9.18 -4.91 7.99
C ILE A 64 -8.42 -5.82 8.97
N PHE A 65 -7.65 -6.77 8.46
CA PHE A 65 -6.78 -7.61 9.28
C PHE A 65 -5.78 -6.78 10.10
N VAL A 66 -5.04 -5.85 9.47
CA VAL A 66 -4.11 -4.95 10.16
C VAL A 66 -4.80 -4.14 11.23
N LEU A 67 -5.98 -3.59 10.95
CA LEU A 67 -6.76 -2.81 11.91
C LEU A 67 -7.24 -3.64 13.11
N VAL A 68 -7.75 -4.85 12.85
CA VAL A 68 -8.23 -5.77 13.91
C VAL A 68 -7.06 -6.25 14.76
N VAL A 69 -5.92 -6.61 14.16
CA VAL A 69 -4.72 -7.00 14.92
C VAL A 69 -4.20 -5.83 15.73
N LEU A 70 -4.11 -4.62 15.16
CA LEU A 70 -3.69 -3.43 15.90
C LEU A 70 -4.61 -3.15 17.09
N TRP A 71 -5.93 -3.22 16.89
CA TRP A 71 -6.91 -3.00 17.94
C TRP A 71 -6.86 -4.05 19.05
N THR A 72 -6.76 -5.32 18.69
CA THR A 72 -6.83 -6.44 19.65
C THR A 72 -5.51 -6.70 20.36
N ALA A 73 -4.39 -6.59 19.65
CA ALA A 73 -3.06 -6.83 20.19
C ALA A 73 -2.47 -5.56 20.85
N PHE A 74 -2.77 -4.37 20.32
CA PHE A 74 -2.17 -3.11 20.78
C PHE A 74 -3.22 -2.01 20.99
N PRO A 75 -4.18 -2.21 21.91
CA PRO A 75 -5.35 -1.33 22.04
C PRO A 75 -5.00 0.12 22.38
N SER A 76 -3.95 0.36 23.17
CA SER A 76 -3.48 1.72 23.48
C SER A 76 -2.93 2.44 22.25
N ALA A 77 -2.11 1.75 21.44
CA ALA A 77 -1.62 2.29 20.17
C ALA A 77 -2.77 2.56 19.20
N PHE A 78 -3.73 1.63 19.09
CA PHE A 78 -4.93 1.81 18.27
C PHE A 78 -5.71 3.06 18.68
N SER A 79 -5.98 3.21 19.98
CA SER A 79 -6.73 4.36 20.50
C SER A 79 -5.99 5.68 20.25
N ALA A 80 -4.68 5.72 20.49
CA ALA A 80 -3.86 6.90 20.25
C ALA A 80 -3.86 7.34 18.79
N ILE A 81 -3.69 6.39 17.86
CA ILE A 81 -3.70 6.63 16.42
C ILE A 81 -5.07 7.14 15.96
N PHE A 82 -6.15 6.46 16.33
CA PHE A 82 -7.50 6.78 15.84
C PHE A 82 -8.06 8.08 16.44
N THR A 83 -7.73 8.41 17.68
CA THR A 83 -8.17 9.67 18.30
C THR A 83 -7.41 10.88 17.76
N THR A 84 -6.13 10.71 17.42
CA THR A 84 -5.28 11.80 16.90
C THR A 84 -5.47 12.00 15.39
N LEU A 85 -5.54 10.91 14.63
CA LEU A 85 -5.51 10.92 13.17
C LEU A 85 -6.87 10.59 12.54
N TYR A 86 -7.98 10.89 13.23
CA TYR A 86 -9.32 10.57 12.73
C TYR A 86 -9.63 11.25 11.39
N VAL A 87 -9.09 12.46 11.12
CA VAL A 87 -9.31 13.20 9.87
C VAL A 87 -8.75 12.43 8.66
N PRO A 88 -7.44 12.14 8.57
CA PRO A 88 -6.91 11.39 7.43
C PRO A 88 -7.48 9.97 7.37
N ILE A 89 -7.75 9.32 8.51
CA ILE A 89 -8.40 8.00 8.53
C ILE A 89 -9.81 8.07 7.93
N ALA A 90 -10.62 9.06 8.28
CA ALA A 90 -11.96 9.24 7.74
C ALA A 90 -11.93 9.55 6.23
N LEU A 91 -10.97 10.36 5.77
CA LEU A 91 -10.80 10.66 4.35
C LEU A 91 -10.35 9.42 3.56
N ALA A 92 -9.47 8.60 4.11
CA ALA A 92 -9.09 7.32 3.52
C ALA A 92 -10.30 6.36 3.46
N ALA A 93 -11.09 6.26 4.54
CA ALA A 93 -12.30 5.45 4.59
C ALA A 93 -13.35 5.90 3.57
N LEU A 94 -13.57 7.21 3.45
CA LEU A 94 -14.45 7.78 2.42
C LEU A 94 -13.96 7.41 1.02
N GLY A 95 -12.66 7.49 0.76
CA GLY A 95 -12.06 7.05 -0.50
C GLY A 95 -12.34 5.57 -0.81
N ILE A 96 -12.19 4.68 0.17
CA ILE A 96 -12.52 3.25 0.03
C ILE A 96 -13.99 3.06 -0.35
N VAL A 97 -14.91 3.73 0.37
CA VAL A 97 -16.35 3.63 0.11
C VAL A 97 -16.69 4.12 -1.29
N LEU A 98 -16.18 5.28 -1.69
CA LEU A 98 -16.38 5.84 -3.03
C LEU A 98 -15.83 4.92 -4.12
N ARG A 99 -14.71 4.25 -3.85
CA ARG A 99 -14.11 3.28 -4.78
C ARG A 99 -14.97 2.02 -4.91
N GLY A 100 -15.45 1.46 -3.80
CA GLY A 100 -16.34 0.30 -3.80
C GLY A 100 -17.68 0.59 -4.50
N ALA A 101 -18.27 1.75 -4.24
CA ALA A 101 -19.44 2.23 -4.98
C ALA A 101 -19.14 2.37 -6.49
N GLY A 102 -17.96 2.89 -6.83
CA GLY A 102 -17.48 3.00 -8.21
C GLY A 102 -17.39 1.67 -8.94
N PHE A 103 -17.02 0.57 -8.27
CA PHE A 103 -17.05 -0.77 -8.85
C PHE A 103 -18.48 -1.32 -8.97
N ALA A 104 -19.27 -1.24 -7.90
CA ALA A 104 -20.61 -1.82 -7.83
C ALA A 104 -21.57 -1.18 -8.86
N PHE A 105 -21.56 0.14 -8.97
CA PHE A 105 -22.51 0.87 -9.81
C PHE A 105 -22.03 1.07 -11.26
N ARG A 106 -20.80 0.70 -11.62
CA ARG A 106 -20.25 0.97 -12.97
C ARG A 106 -21.08 0.35 -14.08
N LYS A 107 -21.58 -0.88 -13.90
CA LYS A 107 -22.40 -1.62 -14.88
C LYS A 107 -23.83 -1.09 -14.98
N SER A 108 -24.34 -0.47 -13.90
CA SER A 108 -25.71 0.04 -13.83
C SER A 108 -25.89 1.43 -14.45
N ILE A 109 -24.79 2.15 -14.71
CA ILE A 109 -24.84 3.51 -15.26
C ILE A 109 -24.90 3.47 -16.79
N VAL A 110 -25.96 4.04 -17.35
CA VAL A 110 -26.20 4.10 -18.81
C VAL A 110 -25.74 5.44 -19.40
N GLY A 111 -25.78 6.54 -18.64
CA GLY A 111 -25.42 7.87 -19.11
C GLY A 111 -23.90 8.12 -19.24
N LEU A 112 -23.46 8.70 -20.36
CA LEU A 112 -22.04 9.05 -20.59
C LEU A 112 -21.47 10.02 -19.55
N ARG A 113 -22.28 11.01 -19.11
CA ARG A 113 -21.86 12.00 -18.09
C ARG A 113 -21.68 11.37 -16.72
N GLU A 114 -22.59 10.46 -16.35
CA GLU A 114 -22.56 9.72 -15.09
C GLU A 114 -21.40 8.72 -15.07
N ARG A 115 -21.12 8.03 -16.19
CA ARG A 115 -19.94 7.16 -16.32
C ARG A 115 -18.64 7.93 -16.11
N ARG A 116 -18.53 9.13 -16.69
CA ARG A 116 -17.36 10.01 -16.49
C ARG A 116 -17.26 10.50 -15.05
N ALA A 117 -18.37 10.91 -14.44
CA ALA A 117 -18.38 11.35 -13.04
C ALA A 117 -17.97 10.21 -12.09
N MET A 118 -18.53 9.01 -12.28
CA MET A 118 -18.21 7.83 -11.47
C MET A 118 -16.76 7.37 -11.68
N GLY A 119 -16.31 7.38 -12.93
CA GLY A 119 -14.91 7.11 -13.25
C GLY A 119 -13.96 8.13 -12.61
N ALA A 120 -14.30 9.43 -12.65
CA ALA A 120 -13.51 10.46 -11.98
C ALA A 120 -13.49 10.26 -10.45
N THR A 121 -14.64 9.94 -9.85
CA THR A 121 -14.73 9.60 -8.42
C THR A 121 -13.86 8.40 -8.06
N PHE A 122 -13.89 7.34 -8.87
CA PHE A 122 -13.06 6.14 -8.71
C PHE A 122 -11.56 6.45 -8.79
N ALA A 123 -11.19 7.24 -9.79
CA ALA A 123 -9.82 7.65 -10.02
C ALA A 123 -9.28 8.54 -8.89
N ILE A 124 -10.07 9.54 -8.47
CA ILE A 124 -9.71 10.45 -7.37
C ILE A 124 -9.60 9.67 -6.06
N SER A 125 -10.56 8.79 -5.77
CA SER A 125 -10.53 7.99 -4.55
C SER A 125 -9.33 7.03 -4.51
N SER A 126 -8.88 6.56 -5.68
CA SER A 126 -7.70 5.71 -5.81
C SER A 126 -6.38 6.44 -5.53
N VAL A 127 -6.37 7.77 -5.57
CA VAL A 127 -5.23 8.61 -5.17
C VAL A 127 -5.36 9.09 -3.73
N LEU A 128 -6.54 9.57 -3.34
CA LEU A 128 -6.77 10.10 -1.99
C LEU A 128 -6.60 9.03 -0.91
N THR A 129 -7.10 7.81 -1.15
CA THR A 129 -7.02 6.73 -0.15
C THR A 129 -5.58 6.39 0.25
N PRO A 130 -4.68 6.00 -0.68
CA PRO A 130 -3.29 5.70 -0.32
C PRO A 130 -2.54 6.94 0.16
N PHE A 131 -2.88 8.13 -0.33
CA PHE A 131 -2.29 9.38 0.17
C PHE A 131 -2.55 9.56 1.66
N PHE A 132 -3.81 9.52 2.09
CA PHE A 132 -4.15 9.69 3.51
C PHE A 132 -3.69 8.51 4.39
N MET A 133 -3.63 7.29 3.85
CA MET A 133 -2.99 6.18 4.57
C MET A 133 -1.50 6.41 4.77
N GLY A 134 -0.81 6.92 3.75
CA GLY A 134 0.60 7.29 3.86
C GLY A 134 0.83 8.46 4.80
N THR A 135 -0.07 9.45 4.87
CA THR A 135 0.06 10.53 5.86
C THR A 135 -0.11 10.02 7.29
N VAL A 136 -0.98 9.04 7.53
CA VAL A 136 -1.07 8.37 8.85
C VAL A 136 0.24 7.69 9.22
N VAL A 137 0.82 6.91 8.29
CA VAL A 137 2.11 6.25 8.51
C VAL A 137 3.23 7.25 8.73
N GLY A 138 3.28 8.33 7.94
CA GLY A 138 4.27 9.39 8.09
C GLY A 138 4.12 10.18 9.39
N ALA A 139 2.90 10.42 9.86
CA ALA A 139 2.62 11.05 11.16
C ALA A 139 3.08 10.16 12.33
N ILE A 140 2.87 8.85 12.22
CA ILE A 140 3.41 7.88 13.19
C ILE A 140 4.94 7.92 13.17
N ALA A 141 5.56 7.84 11.99
CA ALA A 141 7.02 7.88 11.86
C ALA A 141 7.64 9.19 12.38
N ALA A 142 6.95 10.32 12.22
CA ALA A 142 7.35 11.62 12.75
C ALA A 142 7.25 11.71 14.29
N GLY A 143 6.54 10.79 14.95
CA GLY A 143 6.26 10.88 16.38
C GLY A 143 5.15 11.90 16.72
N ASN A 144 4.30 12.25 15.75
CA ASN A 144 3.22 13.24 15.93
C ASN A 144 2.00 12.69 16.68
N VAL A 145 2.00 11.40 17.03
CA VAL A 145 0.91 10.73 17.74
C VAL A 145 1.30 10.57 19.21
N PRO A 146 0.69 11.32 20.14
CA PRO A 146 0.92 11.16 21.58
C PRO A 146 0.47 9.77 22.05
N ALA A 147 1.17 9.19 23.02
CA ALA A 147 0.81 7.87 23.54
C ALA A 147 -0.54 7.87 24.28
N GLU A 148 -0.92 9.00 24.87
CA GLU A 148 -2.23 9.22 25.51
C GLU A 148 -3.36 9.42 24.48
N GLY A 149 -3.02 9.61 23.20
CA GLY A 149 -3.95 9.99 22.15
C GLY A 149 -4.38 11.45 22.19
N ASN A 150 -5.46 11.76 21.47
CA ASN A 150 -6.07 13.10 21.41
C ASN A 150 -5.09 14.22 20.98
N GLY A 151 -4.12 13.90 20.12
CA GLY A 151 -3.31 14.94 19.48
C GLY A 151 -4.15 15.83 18.55
N ASP A 152 -3.55 16.92 18.06
CA ASP A 152 -4.27 17.86 17.20
C ASP A 152 -4.64 17.23 15.85
N ALA A 153 -5.91 17.34 15.48
CA ALA A 153 -6.51 16.63 14.36
C ALA A 153 -5.95 17.00 12.97
N PHE A 154 -5.30 18.16 12.85
CA PHE A 154 -4.83 18.69 11.57
C PHE A 154 -3.31 18.77 11.52
N SER A 155 -2.68 19.44 12.48
CA SER A 155 -1.23 19.62 12.53
C SER A 155 -0.46 18.31 12.70
N SER A 156 -1.07 17.25 13.25
CA SER A 156 -0.42 15.94 13.38
C SER A 156 -0.10 15.28 12.03
N TRP A 157 -0.83 15.63 10.95
CA TRP A 157 -0.63 15.03 9.62
C TRP A 157 -0.38 16.05 8.49
N ILE A 158 -0.61 17.34 8.73
CA ILE A 158 -0.28 18.43 7.78
C ILE A 158 1.13 18.95 8.11
N GLN A 159 2.12 18.06 8.04
CA GLN A 159 3.54 18.38 8.15
C GLN A 159 4.28 17.85 6.92
N PRO A 160 5.47 18.39 6.59
CA PRO A 160 6.17 18.02 5.37
C PRO A 160 6.46 16.51 5.29
N LEU A 161 6.92 15.86 6.36
CA LEU A 161 7.18 14.42 6.37
C LEU A 161 5.89 13.60 6.14
N PRO A 162 4.80 13.73 6.92
CA PRO A 162 3.55 13.02 6.66
C PRO A 162 3.02 13.20 5.23
N LEU A 163 2.99 14.43 4.72
CA LEU A 163 2.50 14.72 3.37
C LEU A 163 3.39 14.07 2.29
N LEU A 164 4.70 14.07 2.50
CA LEU A 164 5.66 13.44 1.59
C LEU A 164 5.52 11.91 1.59
N ILE A 165 5.33 11.29 2.76
CA ILE A 165 5.06 9.84 2.85
C ILE A 165 3.71 9.51 2.20
N GLY A 166 2.70 10.37 2.37
CA GLY A 166 1.43 10.27 1.62
C GLY A 166 1.64 10.24 0.11
N ALA A 167 2.41 11.18 -0.43
CA ALA A 167 2.75 11.22 -1.85
C ALA A 167 3.58 9.99 -2.29
N MET A 168 4.50 9.53 -1.43
CA MET A 168 5.28 8.32 -1.66
C MET A 168 4.42 7.06 -1.75
N PHE A 169 3.34 6.95 -0.96
CA PHE A 169 2.38 5.84 -1.05
C PHE A 169 1.69 5.82 -2.41
N VAL A 170 1.23 6.98 -2.90
CA VAL A 170 0.65 7.10 -4.25
C VAL A 170 1.66 6.71 -5.33
N ALA A 171 2.89 7.24 -5.25
CA ALA A 171 3.93 6.95 -6.22
C ALA A 171 4.34 5.47 -6.23
N SER A 172 4.46 4.85 -5.05
CA SER A 172 4.79 3.43 -4.90
C SER A 172 3.67 2.53 -5.41
N GLY A 173 2.41 2.91 -5.17
CA GLY A 173 1.25 2.22 -5.75
C GLY A 173 1.25 2.30 -7.27
N ALA A 174 1.41 3.50 -7.84
CA ALA A 174 1.50 3.71 -9.29
C ALA A 174 2.66 2.91 -9.91
N TYR A 175 3.81 2.84 -9.23
CA TYR A 175 4.95 2.03 -9.62
C TYR A 175 4.63 0.53 -9.66
N LEU A 176 4.09 -0.02 -8.56
CA LEU A 176 3.69 -1.44 -8.48
C LEU A 176 2.67 -1.79 -9.57
N ALA A 177 1.65 -0.94 -9.75
CA ALA A 177 0.62 -1.12 -10.74
C ALA A 177 1.18 -1.14 -12.16
N ALA A 178 2.03 -0.18 -12.52
CA ALA A 178 2.62 -0.11 -13.85
C ALA A 178 3.42 -1.38 -14.18
N VAL A 179 4.24 -1.84 -13.23
CA VAL A 179 5.05 -3.06 -13.39
C VAL A 179 4.16 -4.30 -13.51
N PHE A 180 3.07 -4.37 -12.73
CA PHE A 180 2.13 -5.46 -12.80
C PHE A 180 1.43 -5.51 -14.17
N LEU A 181 0.98 -4.35 -14.65
CA LEU A 181 0.28 -4.16 -15.94
C LEU A 181 1.17 -4.48 -17.14
N VAL A 182 2.48 -4.22 -17.10
CA VAL A 182 3.42 -4.68 -18.14
C VAL A 182 3.33 -6.20 -18.31
N GLY A 183 3.30 -6.94 -17.20
CA GLY A 183 3.22 -8.39 -17.23
C GLY A 183 1.87 -8.95 -17.70
N ASP A 184 0.77 -8.21 -17.48
CA ASP A 184 -0.58 -8.61 -17.90
C ASP A 184 -0.85 -8.22 -19.36
N ALA A 185 -0.46 -7.02 -19.78
CA ALA A 185 -0.57 -6.56 -21.17
C ALA A 185 0.15 -7.50 -22.15
N ARG A 186 1.28 -8.08 -21.73
CA ARG A 186 2.02 -9.09 -22.50
C ARG A 186 1.17 -10.29 -22.95
N ARG A 187 0.10 -10.63 -22.23
CA ARG A 187 -0.73 -11.80 -22.56
C ARG A 187 -1.68 -11.56 -23.74
N GLY A 188 -1.92 -10.30 -24.14
CA GLY A 188 -2.94 -9.99 -25.14
C GLY A 188 -2.62 -8.86 -26.12
N ASP A 189 -1.77 -7.89 -25.76
CA ASP A 189 -1.55 -6.69 -26.59
C ASP A 189 -0.13 -6.10 -26.42
N HIS A 190 0.70 -6.26 -27.46
CA HIS A 190 2.07 -5.73 -27.50
C HIS A 190 2.16 -4.19 -27.56
N GLU A 191 1.14 -3.50 -28.07
CA GLU A 191 1.09 -2.04 -28.05
C GLU A 191 0.87 -1.55 -26.62
N MET A 192 -0.04 -2.20 -25.89
CA MET A 192 -0.30 -1.88 -24.48
C MET A 192 0.89 -2.22 -23.58
N GLU A 193 1.64 -3.27 -23.90
CA GLU A 193 2.88 -3.60 -23.20
C GLU A 193 3.88 -2.43 -23.24
N SER A 194 4.14 -1.89 -24.43
CA SER A 194 5.03 -0.73 -24.61
C SER A 194 4.50 0.53 -23.91
N TYR A 195 3.17 0.70 -23.88
CA TYR A 195 2.50 1.80 -23.19
C TYR A 195 2.72 1.77 -21.67
N PHE A 196 2.64 0.59 -21.05
CA PHE A 196 2.86 0.41 -19.62
C PHE A 196 4.34 0.37 -19.25
N GLU A 197 5.24 -0.05 -20.16
CA GLU A 197 6.69 -0.03 -19.94
C GLU A 197 7.21 1.40 -19.68
N ARG A 198 6.81 2.35 -20.53
CA ARG A 198 7.19 3.77 -20.37
C ARG A 198 6.67 4.36 -19.05
N ARG A 199 5.48 3.93 -18.64
CA ARG A 199 4.86 4.32 -17.37
C ARG A 199 5.54 3.69 -16.17
N ALA A 200 5.95 2.44 -16.27
CA ALA A 200 6.71 1.74 -15.25
C ALA A 200 8.08 2.41 -15.04
N LEU A 201 8.77 2.80 -16.12
CA LEU A 201 10.01 3.58 -16.04
C LEU A 201 9.79 4.92 -15.33
N GLY A 202 8.80 5.70 -15.79
CA GLY A 202 8.50 7.00 -15.18
C GLY A 202 8.12 6.89 -13.71
N ALA A 203 7.24 5.94 -13.36
CA ALA A 203 6.80 5.73 -11.99
C ALA A 203 7.91 5.17 -11.09
N ALA A 204 8.81 4.34 -11.60
CA ALA A 204 9.97 3.88 -10.86
C ALA A 204 10.91 5.04 -10.49
N VAL A 205 11.17 5.96 -11.43
CA VAL A 205 11.98 7.16 -11.18
C VAL A 205 11.29 8.08 -10.16
N VAL A 206 9.99 8.32 -10.32
CA VAL A 206 9.22 9.17 -9.41
C VAL A 206 9.15 8.55 -8.00
N ALA A 207 8.87 7.25 -7.88
CA ALA A 207 8.86 6.56 -6.60
C ALA A 207 10.25 6.58 -5.93
N GLY A 208 11.32 6.40 -6.70
CA GLY A 208 12.70 6.54 -6.22
C GLY A 208 13.00 7.97 -5.73
N ALA A 209 12.56 8.99 -6.45
CA ALA A 209 12.70 10.38 -6.03
C ALA A 209 11.97 10.68 -4.72
N PHE A 210 10.74 10.18 -4.56
CA PHE A 210 10.00 10.28 -3.29
C PHE A 210 10.66 9.51 -2.15
N ALA A 211 11.23 8.33 -2.41
CA ALA A 211 11.96 7.58 -1.39
C ALA A 211 13.20 8.35 -0.91
N VAL A 212 13.95 8.95 -1.83
CA VAL A 212 15.11 9.81 -1.50
C VAL A 212 14.67 11.06 -0.74
N ALA A 213 13.62 11.75 -1.20
CA ALA A 213 13.05 12.88 -0.49
C ALA A 213 12.58 12.48 0.92
N GLY A 214 11.98 11.30 1.07
CA GLY A 214 11.56 10.72 2.34
C GLY A 214 12.71 10.55 3.32
N LEU A 215 13.89 10.12 2.85
CA LEU A 215 15.09 10.05 3.69
C LEU A 215 15.52 11.43 4.21
N PHE A 216 15.45 12.47 3.37
CA PHE A 216 15.74 13.84 3.79
C PHE A 216 14.72 14.38 4.79
N ALA A 217 13.42 14.11 4.58
CA ALA A 217 12.38 14.52 5.51
C ALA A 217 12.47 13.77 6.85
N LEU A 218 12.82 12.48 6.83
CA LEU A 218 13.09 11.71 8.04
C LEU A 218 14.28 12.31 8.82
N HIS A 219 15.33 12.76 8.12
CA HIS A 219 16.48 13.39 8.76
C HIS A 219 16.10 14.67 9.52
N SER A 220 15.17 15.48 8.99
CA SER A 220 14.75 16.74 9.59
C SER A 220 13.69 16.59 10.68
N GLU A 221 12.71 15.71 10.48
CA GLU A 221 11.51 15.64 11.34
C GLU A 221 11.47 14.38 12.23
N ALA A 222 12.18 13.31 11.88
CA ALA A 222 12.09 12.01 12.55
C ALA A 222 13.48 11.40 12.80
N ARG A 223 14.33 12.13 13.53
CA ARG A 223 15.74 11.78 13.71
C ARG A 223 15.96 10.36 14.23
N TYR A 224 15.14 9.92 15.18
CA TYR A 224 15.19 8.56 15.72
C TYR A 224 15.04 7.49 14.63
N VAL A 225 14.02 7.63 13.77
CA VAL A 225 13.76 6.70 12.67
C VAL A 225 14.88 6.79 11.63
N PHE A 226 15.37 8.00 11.33
CA PHE A 226 16.46 8.19 10.38
C PHE A 226 17.77 7.50 10.81
N ASP A 227 18.22 7.70 12.05
CA ASP A 227 19.46 7.10 12.55
C ASP A 227 19.39 5.58 12.53
N ARG A 228 18.26 5.03 12.97
CA ARG A 228 18.03 3.58 12.98
C ARG A 228 17.93 3.00 11.57
N LEU A 229 17.35 3.74 10.63
CA LEU A 229 17.27 3.35 9.22
C LEU A 229 18.64 3.38 8.54
N THR A 230 19.52 4.31 8.91
CA THR A 230 20.88 4.44 8.36
C THR A 230 21.91 3.53 9.03
N GLU A 231 21.61 3.01 10.22
CA GLU A 231 22.41 1.99 10.90
C GLU A 231 21.89 0.58 10.61
N GLN A 232 20.74 0.22 11.19
CA GLN A 232 20.26 -1.16 11.25
C GLN A 232 19.34 -1.50 10.09
N GLY A 233 18.60 -0.50 9.60
CA GLY A 233 17.79 -0.59 8.39
C GLY A 233 18.62 -0.47 7.10
N LEU A 234 19.92 -0.14 7.19
CA LEU A 234 20.75 0.14 6.01
C LEU A 234 20.76 -1.01 4.99
N PRO A 235 20.85 -2.31 5.38
CA PRO A 235 20.76 -3.40 4.42
C PRO A 235 19.46 -3.40 3.62
N LEU A 236 18.35 -2.98 4.23
CA LEU A 236 17.03 -2.90 3.58
C LEU A 236 16.94 -1.67 2.67
N VAL A 237 17.54 -0.53 3.05
CA VAL A 237 17.65 0.63 2.15
C VAL A 237 18.47 0.27 0.91
N VAL A 238 19.62 -0.40 1.09
CA VAL A 238 20.47 -0.88 0.00
C VAL A 238 19.74 -1.91 -0.87
N LEU A 239 18.98 -2.83 -0.26
CA LEU A 239 18.17 -3.80 -0.99
C LEU A 239 17.08 -3.11 -1.82
N SER A 240 16.42 -2.08 -1.28
CA SER A 240 15.43 -1.30 -2.02
C SER A 240 16.05 -0.61 -3.23
N LEU A 241 17.19 0.06 -3.03
CA LEU A 241 17.93 0.72 -4.10
C LEU A 241 18.39 -0.27 -5.17
N PHE A 242 18.92 -1.42 -4.75
CA PHE A 242 19.33 -2.49 -5.65
C PHE A 242 18.16 -3.01 -6.48
N CYS A 243 17.03 -3.33 -5.84
CA CYS A 243 15.83 -3.82 -6.53
C CYS A 243 15.29 -2.79 -7.53
N GLY A 244 15.23 -1.50 -7.15
CA GLY A 244 14.81 -0.42 -8.03
C GLY A 244 15.75 -0.22 -9.23
N ALA A 245 17.06 -0.17 -8.99
CA ALA A 245 18.05 -0.02 -10.05
C ALA A 245 18.07 -1.24 -10.99
N ALA A 246 18.02 -2.45 -10.43
CA ALA A 246 17.93 -3.68 -11.21
C ALA A 246 16.66 -3.71 -12.07
N LEU A 247 15.53 -3.24 -11.55
CA LEU A 247 14.29 -3.14 -12.31
C LEU A 247 14.42 -2.18 -13.48
N LEU A 248 15.01 -1.00 -13.28
CA LEU A 248 15.26 -0.04 -14.37
C LEU A 248 16.16 -0.64 -15.45
N ILE A 249 17.23 -1.34 -15.06
CA ILE A 249 18.14 -2.02 -16.00
C ILE A 249 17.40 -3.11 -16.78
N VAL A 250 16.58 -3.91 -16.09
CA VAL A 250 15.79 -4.98 -16.71
C VAL A 250 14.78 -4.41 -17.71
N LEU A 251 14.07 -3.32 -17.37
CA LEU A 251 13.16 -2.62 -18.29
C LEU A 251 13.89 -2.10 -19.52
N VAL A 252 15.01 -1.40 -19.36
CA VAL A 252 15.75 -0.81 -20.50
C VAL A 252 16.38 -1.89 -21.39
N ARG A 253 16.76 -3.05 -20.83
CA ARG A 253 17.28 -4.20 -21.58
C ARG A 253 16.19 -5.08 -22.19
N GLY A 254 14.90 -4.73 -22.05
CA GLY A 254 13.78 -5.51 -22.55
C GLY A 254 13.54 -6.83 -21.81
N GLY A 255 14.14 -6.99 -20.62
CA GLY A 255 13.94 -8.15 -19.75
C GLY A 255 12.60 -8.09 -19.03
N ARG A 256 11.94 -9.25 -18.87
CA ARG A 256 10.54 -9.28 -18.37
C ARG A 256 10.30 -10.18 -17.16
N ARG A 257 11.14 -11.20 -16.96
CA ARG A 257 10.92 -12.23 -15.93
C ARG A 257 11.06 -11.70 -14.50
N LEU A 258 11.92 -10.70 -14.29
CA LEU A 258 12.28 -10.21 -12.95
C LEU A 258 11.54 -8.94 -12.53
N LEU A 259 10.69 -8.36 -13.39
CA LEU A 259 10.06 -7.06 -13.10
C LEU A 259 9.19 -7.10 -11.83
N ARG A 260 8.26 -8.05 -11.74
CA ARG A 260 7.38 -8.20 -10.56
C ARG A 260 8.13 -8.47 -9.25
N PRO A 261 9.04 -9.47 -9.16
CA PRO A 261 9.76 -9.71 -7.91
C PRO A 261 10.68 -8.57 -7.52
N LEU A 262 11.29 -7.85 -8.47
CA LEU A 262 12.11 -6.67 -8.15
C LEU A 262 11.25 -5.51 -7.64
N ALA A 263 10.08 -5.27 -8.24
CA ALA A 263 9.16 -4.23 -7.75
C ALA A 263 8.64 -4.53 -6.35
N ALA A 264 8.20 -5.77 -6.11
CA ALA A 264 7.78 -6.21 -4.80
C ALA A 264 8.94 -6.12 -3.79
N GLY A 265 10.14 -6.59 -4.16
CA GLY A 265 11.34 -6.53 -3.32
C GLY A 265 11.70 -5.11 -2.90
N ALA A 266 11.59 -4.13 -3.81
CA ALA A 266 11.82 -2.72 -3.48
C ALA A 266 10.84 -2.20 -2.43
N VAL A 267 9.53 -2.43 -2.63
CA VAL A 267 8.49 -1.97 -1.69
C VAL A 267 8.56 -2.69 -0.36
N ILE A 268 8.76 -4.02 -0.35
CA ILE A 268 8.98 -4.80 0.87
C ILE A 268 10.17 -4.24 1.64
N ALA A 269 11.28 -3.95 0.95
CA ALA A 269 12.47 -3.43 1.61
C ALA A 269 12.25 -2.04 2.22
N VAL A 270 11.44 -1.17 1.60
CA VAL A 270 11.03 0.11 2.20
C VAL A 270 10.17 -0.11 3.46
N VAL A 271 9.14 -0.95 3.36
CA VAL A 271 8.24 -1.25 4.48
C VAL A 271 9.03 -1.88 5.63
N TRP A 272 9.80 -2.92 5.40
CA TRP A 272 10.62 -3.54 6.44
C TRP A 272 11.74 -2.64 6.95
N GLY A 273 12.30 -1.78 6.10
CA GLY A 273 13.29 -0.77 6.51
C GLY A 273 12.71 0.15 7.58
N TRP A 274 11.49 0.67 7.34
CA TRP A 274 10.76 1.46 8.33
C TRP A 274 10.49 0.65 9.62
N GLY A 275 10.07 -0.61 9.51
CA GLY A 275 9.75 -1.44 10.66
C GLY A 275 10.96 -1.70 11.57
N VAL A 276 12.10 -2.01 10.96
CA VAL A 276 13.38 -2.16 11.68
C VAL A 276 13.83 -0.84 12.29
N ALA A 277 13.67 0.26 11.57
CA ALA A 277 14.05 1.58 12.06
C ALA A 277 13.23 2.01 13.28
N GLN A 278 11.92 1.70 13.28
CA GLN A 278 11.02 2.07 14.35
C GLN A 278 11.08 1.12 15.55
N PHE A 279 11.50 -0.13 15.37
CA PHE A 279 11.67 -1.10 16.45
C PHE A 279 12.61 -0.56 17.56
N PRO A 280 12.22 -0.64 18.86
CA PRO A 280 11.15 -1.44 19.46
C PRO A 280 9.82 -0.69 19.71
N TYR A 281 9.58 0.44 19.04
CA TYR A 281 8.41 1.28 19.26
C TYR A 281 7.25 0.94 18.32
N LEU A 282 6.01 1.10 18.81
CA LEU A 282 4.82 1.21 17.95
C LEU A 282 4.50 2.67 17.63
N LEU A 283 4.71 3.56 18.61
CA LEU A 283 4.75 5.00 18.41
C LEU A 283 6.16 5.47 18.79
N PRO A 284 6.97 5.97 17.85
CA PRO A 284 8.36 6.34 18.10
C PRO A 284 8.51 7.22 19.34
N THR A 285 9.45 6.88 20.21
CA THR A 285 9.80 7.64 21.44
C THR A 285 8.73 7.76 22.52
N SER A 286 7.49 7.31 22.29
CA SER A 286 6.37 7.46 23.24
C SER A 286 5.75 6.14 23.69
N LEU A 287 5.62 5.13 22.82
CA LEU A 287 4.96 3.87 23.15
C LEU A 287 5.68 2.65 22.55
N ARG A 288 6.22 1.79 23.42
CA ARG A 288 6.93 0.56 23.02
C ARG A 288 5.97 -0.61 22.76
N ILE A 289 6.41 -1.58 21.96
CA ILE A 289 5.65 -2.80 21.63
C ILE A 289 5.26 -3.58 22.89
N ASP A 290 6.19 -3.72 23.84
CA ASP A 290 5.98 -4.43 25.12
C ASP A 290 4.96 -3.72 26.02
N GLN A 291 5.01 -2.38 26.05
CA GLN A 291 4.09 -1.54 26.84
C GLN A 291 2.68 -1.46 26.23
N ALA A 292 2.57 -1.53 24.91
CA ALA A 292 1.29 -1.45 24.22
C ALA A 292 0.54 -2.79 24.18
N ALA A 293 1.21 -3.89 24.52
CA ALA A 293 0.68 -5.23 24.36
C ALA A 293 -0.55 -5.50 25.25
N ALA A 294 -1.58 -6.08 24.67
CA ALA A 294 -2.71 -6.62 25.41
C ALA A 294 -2.27 -7.79 26.34
N PRO A 295 -3.10 -8.16 27.34
CA PRO A 295 -2.80 -9.26 28.24
C PRO A 295 -2.48 -10.58 27.51
N ASP A 296 -1.64 -11.41 28.13
CA ASP A 296 -1.14 -12.67 27.53
C ASP A 296 -2.22 -13.63 27.03
N ALA A 297 -3.38 -13.65 27.70
CA ALA A 297 -4.53 -14.45 27.28
C ALA A 297 -5.05 -13.99 25.91
N THR A 298 -5.23 -12.67 25.73
CA THR A 298 -5.65 -12.07 24.45
C THR A 298 -4.62 -12.34 23.36
N MET A 299 -3.32 -12.17 23.66
CA MET A 299 -2.25 -12.46 22.70
C MET A 299 -2.29 -13.90 22.20
N THR A 300 -2.50 -14.85 23.10
CA THR A 300 -2.59 -16.28 22.75
C THR A 300 -3.75 -16.54 21.79
N ILE A 301 -4.91 -15.91 22.02
CA ILE A 301 -6.06 -16.00 21.13
C ILE A 301 -5.76 -15.37 19.76
N VAL A 302 -5.11 -14.20 19.72
CA VAL A 302 -4.70 -13.55 18.46
C VAL A 302 -3.82 -14.48 17.62
N PHE A 303 -2.85 -15.19 18.22
CA PHE A 303 -2.02 -16.16 17.51
C PHE A 303 -2.82 -17.35 16.98
N ILE A 304 -3.75 -17.90 17.78
CA ILE A 304 -4.60 -19.02 17.35
C ILE A 304 -5.47 -18.60 16.16
N VAL A 305 -6.14 -17.45 16.27
CA VAL A 305 -6.99 -16.90 15.20
C VAL A 305 -6.15 -16.63 13.95
N PHE A 306 -4.95 -16.07 14.10
CA PHE A 306 -4.05 -15.86 12.97
C PHE A 306 -3.63 -17.17 12.31
N ALA A 307 -3.30 -18.20 13.08
CA ALA A 307 -2.94 -19.51 12.53
C ALA A 307 -4.09 -20.11 11.72
N ILE A 308 -5.32 -20.04 12.24
CA ILE A 308 -6.52 -20.50 11.53
C ILE A 308 -6.74 -19.67 10.25
N ALA A 309 -6.67 -18.34 10.35
CA ALA A 309 -6.83 -17.45 9.21
C ALA A 309 -5.75 -17.71 8.15
N ALA A 310 -4.50 -17.95 8.53
CA ALA A 310 -3.42 -18.28 7.60
C ALA A 310 -3.70 -19.58 6.85
N VAL A 311 -4.23 -20.61 7.53
CA VAL A 311 -4.56 -21.90 6.92
C VAL A 311 -5.77 -21.81 5.98
N VAL A 312 -6.73 -20.93 6.25
CA VAL A 312 -7.96 -20.82 5.44
C VAL A 312 -7.81 -19.78 4.31
N VAL A 313 -7.25 -18.61 4.63
CA VAL A 313 -7.21 -17.45 3.72
C VAL A 313 -6.03 -17.51 2.76
N LEU A 314 -4.84 -17.95 3.19
CA LEU A 314 -3.68 -17.97 2.27
C LEU A 314 -3.88 -18.97 1.12
N PRO A 315 -4.40 -20.20 1.32
CA PRO A 315 -4.66 -21.10 0.22
C PRO A 315 -5.77 -20.61 -0.71
N SER A 316 -6.83 -20.00 -0.18
CA SER A 316 -7.92 -19.47 -1.00
C SER A 316 -7.46 -18.29 -1.86
N LEU A 317 -6.68 -17.36 -1.30
CA LEU A 317 -6.04 -16.29 -2.06
C LEU A 317 -5.04 -16.83 -3.08
N GLY A 318 -4.20 -17.80 -2.70
CA GLY A 318 -3.27 -18.45 -3.61
C GLY A 318 -3.99 -19.10 -4.80
N LEU A 319 -5.11 -19.78 -4.54
CA LEU A 319 -5.97 -20.34 -5.59
C LEU A 319 -6.57 -19.24 -6.47
N LEU A 320 -7.12 -18.18 -5.88
CA LEU A 320 -7.66 -17.04 -6.63
C LEU A 320 -6.62 -16.40 -7.55
N TYR A 321 -5.43 -16.09 -7.03
CA TYR A 321 -4.34 -15.49 -7.80
C TYR A 321 -3.84 -16.42 -8.91
N THR A 322 -3.73 -17.72 -8.65
CA THR A 322 -3.28 -18.68 -9.67
C THR A 322 -4.32 -18.88 -10.77
N LEU A 323 -5.61 -18.93 -10.43
CA LEU A 323 -6.70 -19.01 -11.41
C LEU A 323 -6.81 -17.73 -12.24
N ALA A 324 -6.75 -16.55 -11.60
CA ALA A 324 -6.77 -15.26 -12.28
C ALA A 324 -5.57 -15.09 -13.23
N GLN A 325 -4.37 -15.48 -12.80
CA GLN A 325 -3.17 -15.40 -13.65
C GLN A 325 -3.16 -16.38 -14.81
N ARG A 326 -3.93 -17.47 -14.72
CA ARG A 326 -4.07 -18.47 -15.80
C ARG A 326 -5.26 -18.20 -16.73
N ASP A 327 -5.96 -17.07 -16.56
CA ASP A 327 -7.20 -16.74 -17.30
C ASP A 327 -8.26 -17.85 -17.20
N LEU A 328 -8.27 -18.60 -16.10
CA LEU A 328 -9.23 -19.69 -15.84
C LEU A 328 -10.49 -19.21 -15.09
N LEU A 329 -10.51 -17.94 -14.70
CA LEU A 329 -11.73 -17.29 -14.26
C LEU A 329 -12.49 -16.88 -15.53
N GLU A 330 -13.52 -17.65 -15.88
CA GLU A 330 -14.44 -17.26 -16.93
C GLU A 330 -15.00 -15.88 -16.58
N SER A 331 -14.77 -14.91 -17.46
CA SER A 331 -15.48 -13.64 -17.41
C SER A 331 -16.93 -13.97 -17.77
N GLU A 332 -17.79 -14.18 -16.77
CA GLU A 332 -19.22 -14.12 -17.04
C GLU A 332 -19.52 -12.74 -17.66
N HIS A 333 -20.04 -12.86 -18.87
CA HIS A 333 -20.39 -11.87 -19.90
C HIS A 333 -20.84 -10.48 -19.41
#